data_AF-A0A1Y4B0K3-F1
#
_entry.id   AF-A0A1Y4B0K3-F1
#
_cell.length_a   1.000
_cell.length_b   1.000
_cell.length_c   1.000
_cell.angle_alpha   90.00
_cell.angle_beta   90.00
_cell.angle_gamma   90.00
#
_symmetry.space_group_name_H-M   'P 1'
#
loop_
_entity.id
_entity.type
_entity.pdbx_description
1 polymer ?
#
loop_
_entity_poly.entity_id
_entity_poly.type
_entity_poly.pdbx_seq_one_letter_code
_entity_poly.pdbx_strand_id
1 'polypeptide(L)'
;MIHFYNELVARTVETIKEARDCTDILNDLKRIDQAITDINLCGNVSAADQLDRELRHKYPCINNMIEFANSIPVSELRLKKNYSASEAALLNLEQDYYGILCDTAIKKQMVHSIKEFIKNVD
;
A
#
# COMPACT_ATOMS: atom_id res chain seq x y z
N MET A 1 -2.17 -12.46 3.24
CA MET A 1 -2.22 -11.37 2.24
C MET A 1 -3.36 -10.44 2.61
N ILE A 2 -3.24 -9.12 2.40
CA ILE A 2 -4.33 -8.17 2.71
C ILE A 2 -5.18 -7.99 1.45
N HIS A 3 -6.49 -8.15 1.55
CA HIS A 3 -7.41 -7.87 0.45
C HIS A 3 -8.22 -6.62 0.71
N PHE A 4 -8.54 -5.91 -0.38
CA PHE A 4 -9.27 -4.65 -0.36
C PHE A 4 -10.53 -4.74 -1.23
N TYR A 5 -11.47 -3.81 -1.02
CA TYR A 5 -12.64 -3.70 -1.90
C TYR A 5 -12.27 -3.01 -3.21
N ASN A 6 -12.37 -3.71 -4.34
CA ASN A 6 -12.00 -3.17 -5.66
C ASN A 6 -12.68 -1.84 -6.00
N GLU A 7 -13.99 -1.71 -5.70
CA GLU A 7 -14.74 -0.48 -5.93
C GLU A 7 -14.19 0.69 -5.10
N LEU A 8 -13.87 0.44 -3.82
CA LEU A 8 -13.32 1.45 -2.93
C LEU A 8 -11.93 1.90 -3.38
N VAL A 9 -11.08 0.95 -3.77
CA VAL A 9 -9.75 1.24 -4.35
C VAL A 9 -9.89 2.10 -5.60
N ALA A 10 -10.76 1.71 -6.53
CA ALA A 10 -10.97 2.44 -7.78
C ALA A 10 -11.45 3.88 -7.53
N ARG A 11 -12.48 4.06 -6.68
CA ARG A 11 -13.01 5.37 -6.32
C ARG A 11 -11.99 6.24 -5.59
N THR A 12 -11.13 5.66 -4.75
CA THR A 12 -10.06 6.40 -4.07
C THR A 12 -9.03 6.90 -5.07
N VAL A 13 -8.62 6.05 -6.02
CA VAL A 13 -7.69 6.42 -7.10
C VAL A 13 -8.28 7.53 -7.98
N GLU A 14 -9.56 7.44 -8.33
CA GLU A 14 -10.25 8.49 -9.09
C GLU A 14 -10.28 9.82 -8.32
N THR A 15 -10.63 9.77 -7.04
CA THR A 15 -10.61 10.95 -6.15
C THR A 15 -9.23 11.60 -6.10
N ILE A 16 -8.15 10.81 -6.03
CA ILE A 16 -6.76 11.32 -6.03
C ILE A 16 -6.42 12.01 -7.36
N LYS A 17 -6.90 11.47 -8.49
CA LYS A 17 -6.62 12.04 -9.81
C LYS A 17 -7.33 13.37 -10.05
N GLU A 18 -8.53 13.53 -9.52
CA GLU A 18 -9.35 14.73 -9.73
C GLU A 18 -9.07 15.84 -8.73
N ALA A 19 -8.70 15.48 -7.50
CA ALA A 19 -8.51 16.43 -6.42
C ALA A 19 -7.14 17.13 -6.51
N ARG A 20 -7.15 18.45 -6.73
CA ARG A 20 -5.91 19.25 -6.86
C ARG A 20 -4.99 19.15 -5.64
N ASP A 21 -5.57 19.02 -4.45
CA ASP A 21 -4.84 18.86 -3.18
C ASP A 21 -4.17 17.48 -3.04
N CYS A 22 -4.45 16.54 -3.95
CA CYS A 22 -3.82 15.21 -3.97
C CYS A 22 -2.64 15.11 -4.95
N THR A 23 -2.13 16.22 -5.49
CA THR A 23 -1.03 16.21 -6.47
C THR A 23 0.21 15.47 -5.95
N ASP A 24 0.63 15.72 -4.71
CA ASP A 24 1.79 15.05 -4.11
C ASP A 24 1.54 13.56 -3.89
N ILE A 25 0.31 13.18 -3.51
CA ILE A 25 -0.10 11.79 -3.33
C ILE A 25 -0.06 11.06 -4.68
N LEU A 26 -0.59 11.68 -5.73
CA LEU A 26 -0.56 11.13 -7.08
C LEU A 26 0.88 10.93 -7.59
N ASN A 27 1.78 11.86 -7.26
CA ASN A 27 3.19 11.72 -7.61
C ASN A 27 3.84 10.54 -6.89
N ASP A 28 3.55 10.34 -5.61
CA ASP A 28 4.08 9.21 -4.85
C ASP A 28 3.56 7.86 -5.34
N LEU A 29 2.27 7.76 -5.71
CA LEU A 29 1.73 6.55 -6.33
C LEU A 29 2.44 6.23 -7.66
N LYS A 30 2.72 7.23 -8.50
CA LYS A 30 3.48 7.05 -9.74
C LYS A 30 4.91 6.58 -9.48
N ARG A 31 5.55 7.07 -8.42
CA ARG A 31 6.90 6.64 -8.02
C ARG A 31 6.91 5.18 -7.60
N ILE A 32 5.86 4.71 -6.92
CA ILE A 32 5.67 3.30 -6.58
C ILE A 32 5.54 2.45 -7.85
N ASP A 33 4.64 2.83 -8.77
CA ASP A 33 4.44 2.11 -10.03
C ASP A 33 5.74 2.00 -10.84
N GLN A 34 6.52 3.09 -10.87
CA GLN A 34 7.82 3.10 -11.53
C GLN A 34 8.83 2.18 -10.83
N ALA A 35 8.91 2.21 -9.50
CA ALA A 35 9.83 1.36 -8.75
C ALA A 35 9.49 -0.14 -8.90
N ILE A 36 8.20 -0.50 -8.93
CA ILE A 36 7.75 -1.87 -9.24
C ILE A 36 8.20 -2.27 -10.66
N THR A 37 8.05 -1.37 -11.63
CA THR A 37 8.50 -1.60 -13.01
C THR A 37 10.01 -1.82 -13.07
N ASP A 38 10.79 -1.00 -12.35
CA ASP A 38 12.25 -1.08 -12.32
C ASP A 38 12.74 -2.38 -11.65
N ILE A 39 12.10 -2.84 -10.58
CA ILE A 39 12.41 -4.15 -9.98
C ILE A 39 12.20 -5.27 -11.00
N ASN A 40 11.07 -5.26 -11.71
CA ASN A 40 10.73 -6.29 -12.68
C ASN A 40 11.66 -6.30 -13.91
N LEU A 41 12.19 -5.14 -14.31
CA LEU A 41 13.06 -5.00 -15.48
C LEU A 41 14.54 -5.23 -15.18
N CYS A 42 15.06 -4.66 -14.10
CA CYS A 42 16.50 -4.64 -13.82
C CYS A 42 16.88 -5.06 -12.40
N GLY A 43 15.92 -5.47 -11.56
CA GLY A 43 16.17 -5.96 -10.20
C GLY A 43 16.68 -4.87 -9.25
N ASN A 44 16.35 -3.60 -9.50
CA ASN A 44 16.79 -2.47 -8.67
C ASN A 44 16.05 -2.41 -7.32
N VAL A 45 16.44 -3.27 -6.38
CA VAL A 45 15.84 -3.38 -5.05
C VAL A 45 16.21 -2.18 -4.15
N SER A 46 17.42 -1.63 -4.28
CA SER A 46 17.89 -0.56 -3.40
C SER A 46 17.10 0.75 -3.54
N ALA A 47 16.67 1.10 -4.77
CA ALA A 47 15.82 2.26 -4.99
C ALA A 47 14.42 2.06 -4.39
N ALA A 48 13.87 0.85 -4.49
CA ALA A 48 12.59 0.49 -3.89
C ALA A 48 12.64 0.55 -2.36
N ASP A 49 13.69 0.01 -1.73
CA ASP A 49 13.86 0.07 -0.27
C ASP A 49 13.99 1.51 0.24
N GLN A 50 14.64 2.39 -0.53
CA GLN A 50 14.74 3.81 -0.18
C GLN A 50 13.38 4.50 -0.28
N LEU A 51 12.61 4.18 -1.32
CA LEU A 51 11.26 4.71 -1.51
C LEU A 51 10.31 4.23 -0.39
N ASP A 52 10.34 2.95 -0.03
CA ASP A 52 9.53 2.38 1.06
C ASP A 52 9.75 3.13 2.39
N ARG A 53 11.02 3.36 2.76
CA ARG A 53 11.35 4.11 3.98
C ARG A 53 10.81 5.55 3.94
N GLU A 54 10.94 6.23 2.80
CA GLU A 54 10.44 7.60 2.63
C GLU A 54 8.91 7.65 2.76
N LEU A 55 8.21 6.74 2.07
CA LEU A 55 6.75 6.69 2.06
C LEU A 55 6.19 6.31 3.43
N ARG A 56 6.78 5.35 4.14
CA ARG A 56 6.35 5.00 5.51
C ARG A 56 6.57 6.13 6.51
N HIS A 57 7.56 6.98 6.30
CA HIS A 57 7.74 8.19 7.10
C HIS A 57 6.66 9.24 6.78
N LYS A 58 6.36 9.44 5.50
CA LYS A 58 5.36 10.42 5.02
C LYS A 58 3.92 10.01 5.34
N TYR A 59 3.63 8.71 5.28
CA TYR A 59 2.31 8.12 5.45
C TYR A 59 2.31 7.09 6.59
N PRO A 60 2.23 7.53 7.86
CA PRO A 60 2.17 6.62 9.02
C PRO A 60 1.02 5.61 8.95
N CYS A 61 -0.04 5.93 8.19
CA CYS A 61 -1.17 5.03 7.97
C CYS A 61 -0.76 3.69 7.33
N ILE A 62 0.35 3.64 6.57
CA ILE A 62 0.86 2.38 6.00
C ILE A 62 1.15 1.38 7.12
N ASN A 63 1.93 1.79 8.12
CA ASN A 63 2.27 0.94 9.26
C ASN A 63 1.02 0.59 10.08
N ASN A 64 0.14 1.57 10.33
CA ASN A 64 -1.12 1.33 11.05
C ASN A 64 -2.01 0.30 10.32
N MET A 65 -2.05 0.34 8.99
CA MET A 65 -2.82 -0.61 8.17
C MET A 65 -2.27 -2.03 8.30
N ILE A 66 -0.95 -2.17 8.24
CA ILE A 66 -0.26 -3.46 8.38
C ILE A 66 -0.42 -4.02 9.79
N GLU A 67 -0.27 -3.18 10.82
CA GLU A 67 -0.48 -3.57 12.23
C GLU A 67 -1.91 -4.03 12.46
N PHE A 68 -2.90 -3.29 11.95
CA PHE A 68 -4.30 -3.68 12.03
C PHE A 68 -4.54 -5.01 11.31
N ALA A 69 -4.03 -5.18 10.09
CA ALA A 69 -4.17 -6.43 9.34
C ALA A 69 -3.53 -7.62 10.07
N ASN A 70 -2.39 -7.41 10.74
CA ASN A 70 -1.74 -8.45 11.53
C ASN A 70 -2.49 -8.81 12.82
N SER A 71 -3.37 -7.95 13.30
CA SER A 71 -4.24 -8.24 14.46
C SER A 71 -5.46 -9.11 14.11
N ILE A 72 -5.80 -9.25 12.82
CA ILE A 72 -6.95 -10.06 12.39
C ILE A 72 -6.59 -11.55 12.54
N PRO A 73 -7.36 -12.33 13.31
CA PRO A 73 -7.11 -13.76 13.46
C PRO A 73 -7.34 -14.45 12.11
N VAL A 74 -6.29 -15.07 11.57
CA VAL A 74 -6.38 -15.90 10.36
C VAL A 74 -6.45 -17.37 10.78
N SER A 75 -7.40 -18.12 10.22
CA SER A 75 -7.59 -19.55 10.51
C SER A 75 -6.50 -20.46 9.94
N GLU A 76 -5.66 -19.98 9.01
CA GLU A 76 -4.62 -20.79 8.36
C GLU A 76 -3.23 -20.52 8.95
N LEU A 77 -2.47 -21.61 9.10
CA LEU A 77 -1.07 -21.59 9.48
C LEU A 77 -0.31 -20.74 8.47
N ARG A 78 0.14 -19.54 8.87
CA ARG A 78 1.06 -18.71 8.05
C ARG A 78 2.35 -19.49 7.85
N LEU A 79 2.45 -20.25 6.76
CA LEU A 79 3.69 -20.84 6.29
C LEU A 79 4.67 -19.68 6.09
N LYS A 80 5.80 -19.68 6.81
CA LYS A 80 6.89 -18.74 6.58
C LYS A 80 7.40 -18.95 5.15
N LYS A 81 6.93 -18.12 4.21
CA LYS A 81 7.49 -18.04 2.87
C LYS A 81 8.83 -17.32 2.96
N ASN A 82 9.87 -17.94 2.43
CA ASN A 82 11.15 -17.29 2.23
C ASN A 82 11.06 -16.50 0.93
N TYR A 83 10.82 -15.20 1.03
CA TYR A 83 10.83 -14.30 -0.11
C TYR A 83 12.27 -13.96 -0.50
N SER A 84 12.53 -13.89 -1.81
CA SER A 84 13.72 -13.22 -2.33
C SER A 84 13.68 -11.73 -2.02
N ALA A 85 14.82 -11.04 -2.13
CA ALA A 85 14.89 -9.60 -1.89
C ALA A 85 13.96 -8.80 -2.81
N SER A 86 13.86 -9.20 -4.09
CA SER A 86 12.96 -8.56 -5.05
C SER A 86 11.49 -8.79 -4.72
N GLU A 87 11.10 -10.01 -4.34
CA GLU A 87 9.72 -10.29 -3.91
C GLU A 87 9.33 -9.52 -2.65
N ALA A 88 10.25 -9.41 -1.67
CA ALA A 88 10.03 -8.63 -0.47
C ALA A 88 9.83 -7.14 -0.79
N ALA A 89 10.66 -6.58 -1.67
CA ALA A 89 10.55 -5.18 -2.08
C ALA A 89 9.26 -4.90 -2.86
N LEU A 90 8.83 -5.81 -3.75
CA LEU A 90 7.54 -5.71 -4.43
C LEU A 90 6.38 -5.70 -3.44
N LEU A 91 6.36 -6.63 -2.49
CA LEU A 91 5.32 -6.70 -1.46
C LEU A 91 5.28 -5.44 -0.58
N ASN A 92 6.43 -4.87 -0.24
CA ASN A 92 6.52 -3.64 0.53
C ASN A 92 5.91 -2.46 -0.25
N LEU A 93 6.28 -2.30 -1.52
CA LEU A 93 5.73 -1.25 -2.38
C LEU A 93 4.23 -1.40 -2.63
N GLU A 94 3.72 -2.63 -2.78
CA GLU A 94 2.28 -2.89 -2.84
C GLU A 94 1.58 -2.48 -1.53
N GLN A 95 2.16 -2.80 -0.38
CA GLN A 95 1.62 -2.37 0.92
C GLN A 95 1.62 -0.84 1.06
N ASP A 96 2.68 -0.17 0.63
CA ASP A 96 2.76 1.28 0.63
C ASP A 96 1.66 1.90 -0.24
N TYR A 97 1.47 1.36 -1.46
CA TYR A 97 0.44 1.80 -2.38
C TYR A 97 -0.95 1.75 -1.72
N TYR A 98 -1.33 0.60 -1.18
CA TYR A 98 -2.64 0.45 -0.52
C TYR A 98 -2.75 1.23 0.79
N GLY A 99 -1.65 1.41 1.52
CA GLY A 99 -1.64 2.22 2.73
C GLY A 99 -1.85 3.71 2.45
N ILE A 100 -1.31 4.23 1.35
CA ILE A 100 -1.56 5.60 0.87
C ILE A 100 -3.02 5.76 0.42
N LEU A 101 -3.59 4.76 -0.27
CA LEU A 101 -5.00 4.77 -0.62
C LEU A 101 -5.89 4.74 0.63
N CYS A 102 -5.57 3.90 1.61
CA CYS A 102 -6.30 3.83 2.88
C CYS A 102 -6.30 5.19 3.60
N ASP A 103 -5.13 5.82 3.73
CA ASP A 103 -4.97 7.15 4.32
C ASP A 103 -5.83 8.20 3.61
N THR A 104 -5.78 8.18 2.27
CA THR A 104 -6.55 9.13 1.46
C THR A 104 -8.05 8.89 1.58
N ALA A 105 -8.50 7.64 1.55
CA ALA A 105 -9.91 7.29 1.71
C ALA A 105 -10.46 7.76 3.06
N ILE A 106 -9.67 7.66 4.14
CA ILE A 106 -10.03 8.19 5.46
C ILE A 106 -10.09 9.73 5.43
N LYS A 107 -9.04 10.40 4.92
CA LYS A 107 -8.97 11.86 4.86
C LYS A 107 -10.07 12.50 3.99
N LYS A 108 -10.49 11.80 2.93
CA LYS A 108 -11.60 12.19 2.05
C LYS A 108 -12.96 11.69 2.53
N GLN A 109 -13.03 11.09 3.74
CA GLN A 109 -14.26 10.61 4.37
C GLN A 109 -15.04 9.57 3.54
N MET A 110 -14.32 8.79 2.72
CA MET A 110 -14.89 7.66 1.97
C MET A 110 -15.10 6.44 2.87
N VAL A 111 -14.25 6.31 3.88
CA VAL A 111 -14.35 5.35 5.00
C VAL A 111 -13.96 6.05 6.30
N HIS A 112 -14.38 5.51 7.44
CA HIS A 112 -14.12 6.11 8.75
C HIS A 112 -12.90 5.51 9.45
N SER A 113 -12.43 4.34 9.00
CA SER A 113 -11.33 3.62 9.63
C SER A 113 -10.63 2.66 8.67
N ILE A 114 -9.42 2.24 9.06
CA ILE A 114 -8.65 1.19 8.37
C ILE A 114 -9.46 -0.11 8.22
N LYS A 115 -10.26 -0.44 9.23
CA LYS A 115 -11.13 -1.63 9.23
C LYS A 115 -12.11 -1.64 8.07
N GLU A 116 -12.67 -0.49 7.71
CA GLU A 116 -13.61 -0.37 6.60
C GLU A 116 -12.92 -0.46 5.23
N PHE A 117 -11.62 -0.17 5.18
CA PHE A 117 -10.83 -0.26 3.95
C PHE A 117 -10.37 -1.70 3.64
N ILE A 118 -10.04 -2.48 4.68
CA ILE A 118 -9.61 -3.88 4.54
C ILE A 118 -10.83 -4.81 4.43
N LYS A 119 -10.85 -5.64 3.39
CA LYS A 119 -11.90 -6.64 3.17
C LYS A 119 -11.68 -7.87 4.04
N ASN A 120 -10.50 -8.48 3.96
CA ASN A 120 -10.08 -9.61 4.80
C ASN A 120 -8.55 -9.78 4.72
N VAL A 121 -8.02 -10.70 5.53
CA VAL A 121 -6.61 -11.05 5.58
C VAL A 121 -6.48 -12.57 5.54
N ASP A 122 -5.59 -13.05 4.68
CA ASP A 122 -5.10 -14.44 4.63
C ASP A 122 -3.75 -14.61 5.33
#